data_AF-A0A2P2KNM0-F1
#
_entry.id   AF-A0A2P2KNM0-F1
#
_cell.length_a   1.000
_cell.length_b   1.000
_cell.length_c   1.000
_cell.angle_alpha   90.00
_cell.angle_beta   90.00
_cell.angle_gamma   90.00
#
_symmetry.space_group_name_H-M   'P 1'
#
loop_
_entity.id
_entity.type
_entity.pdbx_description
1 polymer ?
#
loop_
_entity_poly.entity_id
_entity_poly.type
_entity_poly.pdbx_seq_one_letter_code
_entity_poly.pdbx_strand_id
1 'polypeptide(L)'
;MFFISTFIDLNQGVMIVESPRCSVKLQINLKTDSCLHGREEITMHGQRYEVEDYETDVNLWFSNAVGFACTLLRHSSAKDFHFNKDRSMLKCRDAESRLNFANEAQFLLISEESVSDLNSRIKSNVQKGTCGTPVLVNAKRFRPNLVVSGAEPYAEDGWRSVTIGNKLLTSLGGCSRCQMINFVHQGGQVHKSKEPLTTLASYRRVKGKILFGILLRYELGDNHELDADPWIRLGQEVYTN
;
A
#
# COMPACT_ATOMS: atom_id res chain seq x y z
N MET A 1 15.65 -3.32 16.71
CA MET A 1 14.57 -3.23 15.68
C MET A 1 13.81 -1.94 15.95
N PHE A 2 13.47 -1.14 14.94
CA PHE A 2 12.74 0.14 15.11
C PHE A 2 11.38 0.07 14.41
N PHE A 3 10.76 -1.09 14.44
CA PHE A 3 9.55 -1.34 13.67
C PHE A 3 8.34 -1.18 14.56
N ILE A 4 7.42 -0.30 14.13
CA ILE A 4 6.04 -0.40 14.56
C ILE A 4 5.46 -1.60 13.82
N SER A 5 5.00 -2.60 14.57
CA SER A 5 4.26 -3.74 14.04
C SER A 5 2.79 -3.63 14.41
N THR A 6 1.93 -4.01 13.49
CA THR A 6 0.49 -4.01 13.67
C THR A 6 -0.07 -5.42 13.54
N PHE A 7 -1.04 -5.73 14.36
CA PHE A 7 -1.82 -6.96 14.31
C PHE A 7 -3.31 -6.58 14.45
N ILE A 8 -4.17 -7.14 13.61
CA ILE A 8 -5.60 -6.87 13.66
C ILE A 8 -6.31 -8.13 14.16
N ASP A 9 -7.00 -8.01 15.28
CA ASP A 9 -7.94 -9.02 15.75
C ASP A 9 -9.35 -8.62 15.31
N LEU A 10 -9.85 -9.31 14.29
CA LEU A 10 -11.18 -9.06 13.74
C LEU A 10 -12.31 -9.53 14.65
N ASN A 11 -12.07 -10.54 15.50
CA ASN A 11 -13.08 -11.04 16.44
C ASN A 11 -13.33 -10.02 17.55
N GLN A 12 -12.25 -9.42 18.04
CA GLN A 12 -12.30 -8.37 19.05
C GLN A 12 -12.55 -6.97 18.44
N GLY A 13 -12.33 -6.81 17.14
CA GLY A 13 -12.47 -5.52 16.46
C GLY A 13 -11.40 -4.51 16.87
N VAL A 14 -10.19 -4.98 17.18
CA VAL A 14 -9.08 -4.14 17.67
C VAL A 14 -7.84 -4.29 16.80
N MET A 15 -7.11 -3.20 16.64
CA MET A 15 -5.74 -3.19 16.13
C MET A 15 -4.78 -3.07 17.30
N ILE A 16 -3.89 -4.05 17.43
CA ILE A 16 -2.78 -4.06 18.38
C ILE A 16 -1.55 -3.51 17.67
N VAL A 17 -0.91 -2.51 18.28
CA VAL A 17 0.28 -1.85 17.76
C VAL A 17 1.41 -2.00 18.76
N GLU A 18 2.57 -2.43 18.28
CA GLU A 18 3.75 -2.69 19.11
C GLU A 18 4.96 -1.96 18.55
N SER A 19 5.86 -1.51 19.41
CA SER A 19 7.11 -0.87 19.03
C SER A 19 8.19 -1.25 20.05
N PRO A 20 9.41 -1.59 19.63
CA PRO A 20 10.53 -1.82 20.55
C PRO A 20 10.92 -0.60 21.39
N ARG A 21 10.42 0.59 21.04
CA ARG A 21 10.63 1.85 21.78
C ARG A 21 9.54 2.11 22.83
N CYS A 22 8.48 1.31 22.84
CA CYS A 22 7.39 1.41 23.78
C CYS A 22 7.31 0.12 24.61
N SER A 23 7.29 0.23 25.93
CA SER A 23 7.18 -0.94 26.82
C SER A 23 5.80 -1.60 26.80
N VAL A 24 4.77 -0.84 26.39
CA VAL A 24 3.37 -1.27 26.39
C VAL A 24 2.84 -1.35 24.96
N LYS A 25 2.06 -2.39 24.68
CA LYS A 25 1.31 -2.54 23.43
C LYS A 25 0.12 -1.59 23.42
N LEU A 26 -0.06 -0.86 22.34
CA LEU A 26 -1.22 0.01 22.16
C LEU A 26 -2.36 -0.80 21.55
N GLN A 27 -3.57 -0.64 22.06
CA GLN A 27 -4.79 -1.21 21.47
C GLN A 27 -5.67 -0.08 20.95
N ILE A 28 -6.08 -0.18 19.69
CA ILE A 28 -6.92 0.79 19.00
C ILE A 28 -8.21 0.09 18.57
N ASN A 29 -9.35 0.57 19.03
CA ASN A 29 -10.65 0.05 18.61
C ASN A 29 -10.93 0.42 17.15
N LEU A 30 -11.30 -0.56 16.32
CA LEU A 30 -11.65 -0.34 14.91
C LEU A 30 -13.06 0.24 14.77
N LYS A 31 -13.99 -0.20 15.62
CA LYS A 31 -15.36 0.29 15.70
C LYS A 31 -15.43 1.38 16.77
N THR A 32 -14.98 2.58 16.44
CA THR A 32 -15.13 3.72 17.36
C THR A 32 -16.52 4.30 17.12
N ASP A 33 -17.51 3.89 17.93
CA ASP A 33 -18.88 4.41 17.88
C ASP A 33 -19.05 5.79 18.55
N SER A 34 -17.97 6.44 18.98
CA SER A 34 -18.06 7.69 19.74
C SER A 34 -17.05 8.72 19.27
N CYS A 35 -17.55 9.55 18.36
CA CYS A 35 -17.17 10.92 18.05
C CYS A 35 -17.07 11.77 19.34
N LEU A 36 -15.94 11.75 20.03
CA LEU A 36 -15.69 12.61 21.20
C LEU A 36 -14.67 13.73 20.94
N HIS A 37 -13.91 13.64 19.85
CA HIS A 37 -12.84 14.60 19.53
C HIS A 37 -13.14 15.36 18.23
N GLY A 38 -12.68 16.61 18.16
CA GLY A 38 -12.99 17.55 17.10
C GLY A 38 -12.66 17.01 15.72
N ARG A 39 -13.55 17.24 14.75
CA ARG A 39 -13.25 16.98 13.34
C ARG A 39 -12.33 18.07 12.83
N GLU A 40 -11.22 17.65 12.25
CA GLU A 40 -10.24 18.51 11.62
C GLU A 40 -10.23 18.29 10.12
N GLU A 41 -9.66 19.24 9.40
CA GLU A 41 -9.47 19.13 7.97
C GLU A 41 -7.99 19.24 7.63
N ILE A 42 -7.49 18.25 6.89
CA ILE A 42 -6.11 18.22 6.44
C ILE A 42 -6.06 18.23 4.91
N THR A 43 -4.98 18.79 4.38
CA THR A 43 -4.69 18.72 2.94
C THR A 43 -3.52 17.78 2.68
N MET A 44 -3.76 16.71 1.94
CA MET A 44 -2.77 15.72 1.52
C MET A 44 -2.75 15.66 -0.01
N HIS A 45 -1.58 15.89 -0.61
CA HIS A 45 -1.41 15.87 -2.08
C HIS A 45 -2.41 16.76 -2.86
N GLY A 46 -2.85 17.87 -2.26
CA GLY A 46 -3.83 18.79 -2.85
C GLY A 46 -5.29 18.36 -2.70
N GLN A 47 -5.55 17.23 -2.03
CA GLN A 47 -6.88 16.77 -1.66
C GLN A 47 -7.15 17.08 -0.19
N ARG A 48 -8.38 17.51 0.11
CA ARG A 48 -8.82 17.81 1.47
C ARG A 48 -9.53 16.59 2.05
N TYR A 49 -9.21 16.25 3.29
CA TYR A 49 -9.75 15.11 4.01
C TYR A 49 -10.29 15.58 5.36
N GLU A 50 -11.50 15.15 5.70
CA GLU A 50 -12.05 15.28 7.04
C GLU A 50 -11.51 14.12 7.90
N VAL A 51 -10.89 14.49 9.01
CA VAL A 51 -10.18 13.55 9.87
C VAL A 51 -10.58 13.71 11.31
N GLU A 52 -10.45 12.62 12.04
CA GLU A 52 -10.66 12.51 13.47
C GLU A 52 -9.32 12.20 14.13
N ASP A 53 -9.01 12.97 15.16
CA ASP A 53 -7.87 12.69 16.04
C ASP A 53 -8.21 11.55 17.00
N TYR A 54 -7.20 10.75 17.32
CA TYR A 54 -7.27 9.78 18.41
C TYR A 54 -6.97 10.45 19.76
N GLU A 55 -7.23 9.73 20.85
CA GLU A 55 -6.96 10.19 22.20
C GLU A 55 -5.48 10.56 22.41
N THR A 56 -5.21 11.48 23.34
CA THR A 56 -3.85 11.99 23.63
C THR A 56 -2.85 10.86 23.91
N ASP A 57 -3.29 9.78 24.54
CA ASP A 57 -2.44 8.62 24.86
C ASP A 57 -1.99 7.86 23.60
N VAL A 58 -2.86 7.76 22.59
CA VAL A 58 -2.52 7.18 21.28
C VAL A 58 -1.45 8.02 20.60
N ASN A 59 -1.65 9.35 20.57
CA ASN A 59 -0.72 10.29 19.96
C ASN A 59 0.65 10.29 20.67
N LEU A 60 0.64 10.23 22.00
CA LEU A 60 1.87 10.13 22.80
C LEU A 60 2.59 8.81 22.54
N TRP A 61 1.86 7.70 22.42
CA TRP A 61 2.44 6.40 22.09
C TRP A 61 3.15 6.43 20.74
N PHE A 62 2.52 6.97 19.69
CA PHE A 62 3.15 7.11 18.38
C PHE A 62 4.33 8.08 18.41
N SER A 63 4.21 9.19 19.12
CA SER A 63 5.30 10.16 19.29
C SER A 63 6.54 9.51 19.92
N ASN A 64 6.34 8.67 20.94
CA ASN A 64 7.42 7.89 21.57
C ASN A 64 7.98 6.81 20.65
N ALA A 65 7.09 6.09 19.95
CA ALA A 65 7.47 5.02 19.05
C ALA A 65 8.32 5.52 17.87
N VAL A 66 7.97 6.66 17.29
CA VAL A 66 8.70 7.24 16.14
C VAL A 66 9.86 8.11 16.61
N GLY A 67 9.75 8.74 17.78
CA GLY A 67 10.78 9.58 18.39
C GLY A 67 10.72 11.06 18.00
N PHE A 68 9.58 11.51 17.47
CA PHE A 68 9.26 12.91 17.24
C PHE A 68 7.76 13.12 17.48
N ALA A 69 7.36 14.34 17.86
CA ALA A 69 5.96 14.65 18.12
C ALA A 69 5.10 14.43 16.85
N CYS A 70 4.09 13.57 16.96
CA CYS A 70 3.16 13.28 15.87
C CYS A 70 1.76 12.92 16.39
N THR A 71 0.79 13.06 15.49
CA THR A 71 -0.63 12.81 15.74
C THR A 71 -1.10 11.73 14.77
N LEU A 72 -1.85 10.76 15.28
CA LEU A 72 -2.51 9.75 14.46
C LEU A 72 -3.89 10.27 14.07
N LEU A 73 -4.17 10.28 12.76
CA LEU A 73 -5.45 10.76 12.23
C LEU A 73 -6.19 9.63 11.53
N ARG A 74 -7.49 9.54 11.78
CA ARG A 74 -8.41 8.62 11.11
C ARG A 74 -9.25 9.38 10.10
N HIS A 75 -9.45 8.84 8.90
CA HIS A 75 -10.43 9.41 7.97
C HIS A 75 -11.85 9.13 8.49
N SER A 76 -12.66 10.18 8.66
CA SER A 76 -14.05 10.04 9.06
C SER A 76 -14.92 9.74 7.84
N SER A 77 -15.66 8.64 7.87
CA SER A 77 -16.61 8.30 6.80
C SER A 77 -17.94 9.04 6.94
N ALA A 78 -18.08 9.96 7.90
CA ALA A 78 -19.37 10.42 8.38
C ALA A 78 -20.16 11.30 7.39
N LYS A 79 -19.55 11.84 6.33
CA LYS A 79 -20.28 12.59 5.29
C LYS A 79 -19.73 12.34 3.88
N ASP A 80 -20.66 12.00 3.00
CA ASP A 80 -20.48 11.96 1.55
C ASP A 80 -20.10 13.35 1.00
N PHE A 81 -18.81 13.64 0.85
CA PHE A 81 -18.38 14.80 0.07
C PHE A 81 -18.23 14.42 -1.42
N HIS A 82 -19.14 14.94 -2.23
CA HIS A 82 -18.97 15.04 -3.68
C HIS A 82 -17.90 16.08 -3.99
N PHE A 83 -16.71 15.66 -4.43
CA PHE A 83 -15.75 16.59 -5.04
C PHE A 83 -16.11 16.88 -6.49
N ASN A 84 -16.17 18.17 -6.79
CA ASN A 84 -16.42 18.69 -8.13
C ASN A 84 -15.28 18.26 -9.06
N LYS A 85 -15.66 17.73 -10.24
CA LYS A 85 -14.75 17.19 -11.26
C LYS A 85 -13.89 18.31 -11.86
N ASP A 86 -12.79 18.65 -11.22
CA ASP A 86 -11.67 19.31 -11.91
C ASP A 86 -10.60 18.27 -12.25
N ARG A 87 -10.77 17.66 -13.44
CA ARG A 87 -9.98 16.55 -13.99
C ARG A 87 -8.49 16.87 -14.23
N SER A 88 -8.03 18.07 -13.88
CA SER A 88 -6.75 18.64 -14.34
C SER A 88 -5.55 18.32 -13.43
N MET A 89 -5.75 17.95 -12.15
CA MET A 89 -4.63 17.77 -11.20
C MET A 89 -4.58 16.44 -10.44
N LEU A 90 -5.46 15.48 -10.72
CA LEU A 90 -5.57 14.24 -9.95
C LEU A 90 -4.60 13.16 -10.48
N LYS A 91 -3.67 12.70 -9.63
CA LYS A 91 -2.83 11.51 -9.88
C LYS A 91 -3.57 10.19 -9.59
N CYS A 92 -4.75 10.26 -8.98
CA CYS A 92 -5.61 9.11 -8.71
C CYS A 92 -6.26 8.64 -10.02
N ARG A 93 -5.98 7.40 -10.44
CA ARG A 93 -6.61 6.83 -11.65
C ARG A 93 -8.02 6.33 -11.40
N ASP A 94 -8.38 6.19 -10.13
CA ASP A 94 -9.69 5.82 -9.69
C ASP A 94 -10.47 7.09 -9.31
N ALA A 95 -11.19 7.66 -10.28
CA ALA A 95 -12.01 8.85 -10.04
C ALA A 95 -13.36 8.52 -9.39
N GLU A 96 -13.72 7.23 -9.33
CA GLU A 96 -15.01 6.73 -8.86
C GLU A 96 -14.90 6.10 -7.47
N SER A 97 -13.77 5.44 -7.15
CA SER A 97 -13.54 4.98 -5.79
C SER A 97 -12.94 6.08 -4.92
N ARG A 98 -13.59 6.30 -3.78
CA ARG A 98 -13.11 7.20 -2.75
C ARG A 98 -11.93 6.53 -2.05
N LEU A 99 -10.72 6.81 -2.50
CA LEU A 99 -9.52 6.45 -1.77
C LEU A 99 -9.44 7.30 -0.50
N ASN A 100 -9.09 6.68 0.62
CA ASN A 100 -8.67 7.39 1.83
C ASN A 100 -7.26 7.99 1.56
N PHE A 101 -6.29 7.76 2.44
CA PHE A 101 -4.91 8.24 2.26
C PHE A 101 -4.07 7.43 1.25
N ALA A 102 -4.71 6.67 0.34
CA ALA A 102 -3.99 5.86 -0.65
C ALA A 102 -3.57 6.72 -1.87
N ASN A 103 -2.42 6.40 -2.47
CA ASN A 103 -1.80 7.28 -3.47
C ASN A 103 -2.48 7.28 -4.85
N GLU A 104 -2.68 6.11 -5.46
CA GLU A 104 -3.08 6.01 -6.89
C GLU A 104 -4.29 5.09 -7.13
N ALA A 105 -4.48 4.02 -6.34
CA ALA A 105 -5.62 3.09 -6.44
C ALA A 105 -5.87 2.35 -5.11
N GLN A 106 -6.95 1.55 -5.06
CA GLN A 106 -7.37 0.78 -3.89
C GLN A 106 -6.37 -0.34 -3.56
N PHE A 107 -5.91 -1.06 -4.58
CA PHE A 107 -4.99 -2.18 -4.40
C PHE A 107 -3.80 -2.08 -5.34
N LEU A 108 -2.65 -2.53 -4.86
CA LEU A 108 -1.47 -2.80 -5.67
C LEU A 108 -1.24 -4.32 -5.72
N LEU A 109 -1.20 -4.87 -6.92
CA LEU A 109 -0.84 -6.26 -7.17
C LEU A 109 0.57 -6.36 -7.79
N ILE A 110 1.34 -7.33 -7.32
CA ILE A 110 2.62 -7.72 -7.92
C ILE A 110 2.74 -9.25 -8.00
N SER A 111 3.52 -9.76 -8.95
CA SER A 111 3.88 -11.19 -9.02
C SER A 111 5.18 -11.48 -8.25
N GLU A 112 5.26 -12.66 -7.62
CA GLU A 112 6.49 -13.18 -7.02
C GLU A 112 7.59 -13.40 -8.06
N GLU A 113 7.21 -13.85 -9.25
CA GLU A 113 8.10 -14.09 -10.39
C GLU A 113 8.71 -12.77 -10.91
N SER A 114 7.92 -11.68 -10.95
CA SER A 114 8.42 -10.33 -11.25
C SER A 114 9.48 -9.87 -10.24
N VAL A 115 9.28 -10.17 -8.95
CA VAL A 115 10.27 -9.85 -7.90
C VAL A 115 11.51 -10.74 -8.03
N SER A 116 11.34 -12.02 -8.40
CA SER A 116 12.43 -12.97 -8.60
C SER A 116 13.32 -12.61 -9.79
N ASP A 117 12.72 -12.24 -10.92
CA ASP A 117 13.46 -11.76 -12.09
C ASP A 117 14.21 -10.45 -11.78
N LEU A 118 13.59 -9.50 -11.09
CA LEU A 118 14.27 -8.29 -10.62
C LEU A 118 15.49 -8.62 -9.75
N ASN A 119 15.34 -9.53 -8.78
CA ASN A 119 16.46 -9.96 -7.93
C ASN A 119 17.58 -10.62 -8.73
N SER A 120 17.25 -11.40 -9.76
CA SER A 120 18.21 -12.04 -10.65
C SER A 120 18.99 -11.01 -11.47
N ARG A 121 18.33 -9.96 -11.96
CA ARG A 121 18.98 -8.84 -12.66
C ARG A 121 19.90 -8.03 -11.74
N ILE A 122 19.47 -7.75 -10.51
CA ILE A 122 20.31 -7.07 -9.52
C ILE A 122 21.57 -7.90 -9.26
N LYS A 123 21.45 -9.21 -9.02
CA LYS A 123 22.60 -10.12 -8.84
C LYS A 123 23.56 -10.07 -10.03
N SER A 124 23.05 -10.10 -11.27
CA SER A 124 23.88 -10.00 -12.48
C SER A 124 24.60 -8.65 -12.58
N ASN A 125 23.93 -7.54 -12.25
CA ASN A 125 24.55 -6.21 -12.27
C ASN A 125 25.66 -6.06 -11.22
N VAL A 126 25.48 -6.68 -10.04
CA VAL A 126 26.52 -6.74 -9.00
C VAL A 126 27.74 -7.50 -9.50
N GLN A 127 27.54 -8.67 -10.14
CA GLN A 127 28.62 -9.47 -10.71
C GLN A 127 29.39 -8.74 -11.82
N LYS A 128 28.71 -7.89 -12.59
CA LYS A 128 29.31 -7.07 -13.66
C LYS A 128 29.99 -5.79 -13.14
N GLY A 129 29.99 -5.54 -11.83
CA GLY A 129 30.54 -4.32 -11.23
C GLY A 129 29.76 -3.04 -11.54
N THR A 130 28.55 -3.16 -12.12
CA THR A 130 27.70 -2.01 -12.48
C THR A 130 26.74 -1.58 -11.38
N CYS A 131 26.57 -2.41 -10.35
CA CYS A 131 25.79 -2.14 -9.14
C CYS A 131 26.64 -2.43 -7.89
N GLY A 132 26.45 -1.65 -6.83
CA GLY A 132 27.14 -1.80 -5.55
C GLY A 132 26.71 -3.04 -4.76
N THR A 133 26.58 -2.94 -3.44
CA THR A 133 26.28 -4.06 -2.53
C THR A 133 25.06 -4.90 -2.98
N PRO A 134 25.12 -6.24 -2.97
CA PRO A 134 23.98 -7.08 -3.32
C PRO A 134 22.80 -6.83 -2.37
N VAL A 135 21.69 -6.36 -2.93
CA VAL A 135 20.45 -6.13 -2.18
C VAL A 135 19.42 -7.17 -2.61
N LEU A 136 19.00 -8.03 -1.68
CA LEU A 136 17.82 -8.86 -1.88
C LEU A 136 16.56 -8.01 -1.66
N VAL A 137 15.74 -7.92 -2.71
CA VAL A 137 14.49 -7.16 -2.72
C VAL A 137 13.35 -8.09 -2.33
N ASN A 138 12.67 -7.75 -1.24
CA ASN A 138 11.43 -8.40 -0.85
C ASN A 138 10.23 -7.68 -1.49
N ALA A 139 9.21 -8.42 -1.90
CA ALA A 139 7.90 -7.93 -2.34
C ALA A 139 7.36 -6.78 -1.48
N LYS A 140 7.50 -6.86 -0.14
CA LYS A 140 7.06 -5.84 0.81
C LYS A 140 7.62 -4.43 0.54
N ARG A 141 8.78 -4.31 -0.12
CA ARG A 141 9.37 -3.01 -0.48
C ARG A 141 8.52 -2.21 -1.47
N PHE A 142 7.73 -2.90 -2.29
CA PHE A 142 6.81 -2.27 -3.24
C PHE A 142 5.48 -1.86 -2.60
N ARG A 143 5.27 -2.23 -1.32
CA ARG A 143 4.03 -2.03 -0.55
C ARG A 143 2.78 -2.58 -1.25
N PRO A 144 2.83 -3.82 -1.77
CA PRO A 144 1.66 -4.44 -2.40
C PRO A 144 0.58 -4.74 -1.37
N ASN A 145 -0.66 -4.80 -1.83
CA ASN A 145 -1.77 -5.38 -1.10
C ASN A 145 -1.92 -6.87 -1.45
N LEU A 146 -1.71 -7.22 -2.73
CA LEU A 146 -1.83 -8.56 -3.26
C LEU A 146 -0.50 -9.01 -3.86
N VAL A 147 -0.07 -10.22 -3.52
CA VAL A 147 1.09 -10.87 -4.11
C VAL A 147 0.61 -12.20 -4.67
N VAL A 148 0.85 -12.43 -5.95
CA VAL A 148 0.40 -13.64 -6.67
C VAL A 148 1.60 -14.41 -7.21
N SER A 149 1.41 -15.71 -7.44
CA SER A 149 2.42 -16.59 -8.02
C SER A 149 1.81 -17.51 -9.09
N GLY A 150 2.65 -18.20 -9.84
CA GLY A 150 2.27 -19.11 -10.92
C GLY A 150 2.15 -18.45 -12.29
N ALA A 151 2.59 -17.19 -12.43
CA ALA A 151 2.57 -16.47 -13.70
C ALA A 151 4.00 -16.21 -14.23
N GLU A 152 4.13 -15.96 -15.54
CA GLU A 152 5.40 -15.49 -16.11
C GLU A 152 5.81 -14.14 -15.50
N PRO A 153 7.11 -13.83 -15.36
CA PRO A 153 7.56 -12.54 -14.89
C PRO A 153 6.94 -11.39 -15.70
N TYR A 154 6.33 -10.43 -15.00
CA TYR A 154 5.64 -9.27 -15.55
C TYR A 154 4.36 -9.57 -16.34
N ALA A 155 3.82 -10.80 -16.28
CA ALA A 155 2.53 -11.13 -16.87
C ALA A 155 1.42 -10.20 -16.36
N GLU A 156 1.53 -9.71 -15.13
CA GLU A 156 0.55 -8.82 -14.53
C GLU A 156 0.32 -7.53 -15.32
N ASP A 157 1.31 -7.04 -16.07
CA ASP A 157 1.16 -5.83 -16.88
C ASP A 157 0.07 -5.95 -17.95
N GLY A 158 -0.19 -7.17 -18.42
CA GLY A 158 -1.16 -7.46 -19.47
C GLY A 158 -2.59 -7.67 -18.96
N TRP A 159 -2.78 -7.90 -17.66
CA TRP A 159 -4.08 -8.25 -17.11
C TRP A 159 -5.02 -7.05 -17.12
N ARG A 160 -6.20 -7.24 -17.72
CA ARG A 160 -7.25 -6.20 -17.73
C ARG A 160 -8.13 -6.27 -16.49
N SER A 161 -8.30 -7.46 -15.95
CA SER A 161 -9.03 -7.76 -14.74
C SER A 161 -8.47 -9.03 -14.09
N VAL A 162 -8.71 -9.14 -12.80
CA VAL A 162 -8.25 -10.22 -11.94
C VAL A 162 -9.45 -10.66 -11.11
N THR A 163 -9.75 -11.95 -11.12
CA THR A 163 -10.81 -12.54 -10.31
C THR A 163 -10.20 -13.44 -9.25
N ILE A 164 -10.55 -13.19 -7.98
CA ILE A 164 -10.09 -13.99 -6.84
C ILE A 164 -11.33 -14.42 -6.06
N GLY A 165 -11.60 -15.73 -6.05
CA GLY A 165 -12.89 -16.24 -5.57
C GLY A 165 -14.05 -15.66 -6.37
N ASN A 166 -14.91 -14.88 -5.72
CA ASN A 166 -16.02 -14.16 -6.36
C ASN A 166 -15.78 -12.65 -6.53
N LYS A 167 -14.55 -12.16 -6.28
CA LYS A 167 -14.20 -10.75 -6.35
C LYS A 167 -13.61 -10.42 -7.71
N LEU A 168 -14.24 -9.50 -8.43
CA LEU A 168 -13.71 -8.94 -9.67
C LEU A 168 -12.94 -7.65 -9.38
N LEU A 169 -11.68 -7.61 -9.83
CA LEU A 169 -10.79 -6.46 -9.73
C LEU A 169 -10.40 -5.99 -11.13
N THR A 170 -10.64 -4.74 -11.48
CA THR A 170 -10.23 -4.15 -12.76
C THR A 170 -8.85 -3.51 -12.66
N SER A 171 -8.03 -3.71 -13.69
CA SER A 171 -6.71 -3.09 -13.80
C SER A 171 -6.82 -1.63 -14.26
N LEU A 172 -6.25 -0.74 -13.47
CA LEU A 172 -6.05 0.69 -13.78
C LEU A 172 -4.67 0.94 -14.44
N GLY A 173 -3.97 -0.15 -14.77
CA GLY A 173 -2.67 -0.17 -15.43
C GLY A 173 -1.47 -0.11 -14.50
N GLY A 174 -0.28 -0.01 -15.11
CA GLY A 174 1.00 -0.11 -14.42
C GLY A 174 1.23 0.98 -13.37
N CYS A 175 1.80 0.55 -12.24
CA CYS A 175 2.06 1.38 -11.08
C CYS A 175 3.40 2.11 -11.18
N SER A 176 3.39 3.44 -11.09
CA SER A 176 4.61 4.23 -11.17
C SER A 176 5.42 4.11 -9.88
N ARG A 177 6.72 3.84 -9.99
CA ARG A 177 7.61 3.67 -8.83
C ARG A 177 8.48 4.90 -8.61
N CYS A 178 8.48 5.39 -7.37
CA CYS A 178 9.30 6.51 -6.93
C CYS A 178 10.47 6.03 -6.07
N GLN A 179 11.30 6.95 -5.57
CA GLN A 179 12.45 6.65 -4.72
C GLN A 179 12.09 5.97 -3.40
N MET A 180 10.81 5.86 -3.03
CA MET A 180 10.38 5.23 -1.78
C MET A 180 10.84 3.77 -1.67
N ILE A 181 10.91 3.03 -2.79
CA ILE A 181 11.31 1.61 -2.81
C ILE A 181 12.80 1.38 -2.50
N ASN A 182 13.59 2.47 -2.49
CA ASN A 182 15.03 2.45 -2.25
C ASN A 182 15.40 2.62 -0.78
N PHE A 183 14.44 2.90 0.09
CA PHE A 183 14.71 3.01 1.53
C PHE A 183 14.70 1.62 2.16
N VAL A 184 15.76 1.33 2.92
CA VAL A 184 15.95 0.07 3.63
C VAL A 184 16.23 0.38 5.09
N HIS A 185 15.55 -0.32 5.98
CA HIS A 185 15.81 -0.23 7.41
C HIS A 185 16.81 -1.33 7.78
N GLN A 186 18.04 -0.96 8.10
CA GLN A 186 19.08 -1.89 8.55
C GLN A 186 19.70 -1.34 9.84
N GLY A 187 19.86 -2.20 10.85
CA GLY A 187 20.40 -1.78 12.16
C GLY A 187 19.56 -0.73 12.89
N GLY A 188 18.33 -0.45 12.43
CA GLY A 188 17.50 0.61 12.98
C GLY A 188 17.64 1.99 12.37
N GLN A 189 18.54 2.12 11.39
CA GLN A 189 18.69 3.34 10.61
C GLN A 189 18.06 3.16 9.23
N VAL A 190 17.58 4.28 8.68
CA VAL A 190 17.06 4.35 7.32
C VAL A 190 18.25 4.57 6.38
N HIS A 191 18.55 3.55 5.57
CA HIS A 191 19.56 3.62 4.54
C HIS A 191 18.90 3.84 3.17
N LYS A 192 19.40 4.83 2.43
CA LYS A 192 18.96 5.09 1.06
C LYS A 192 19.89 4.36 0.08
N SER A 193 19.40 3.30 -0.57
CA SER A 193 20.12 2.66 -1.68
C SER A 193 19.75 3.28 -3.03
N LYS A 194 20.50 2.97 -4.09
CA LYS A 194 20.09 3.29 -5.47
C LYS A 194 19.18 2.19 -6.06
N GLU A 195 19.36 0.97 -5.59
CA GLU A 195 18.52 -0.18 -5.88
C GLU A 195 17.26 -0.21 -5.01
N PRO A 196 16.14 -0.79 -5.49
CA PRO A 196 15.96 -1.46 -6.80
C PRO A 196 15.59 -0.52 -7.96
N LEU A 197 15.39 0.77 -7.72
CA LEU A 197 14.90 1.69 -8.75
C LEU A 197 15.86 1.83 -9.94
N THR A 198 17.17 1.79 -9.70
CA THR A 198 18.18 1.84 -10.78
C THR A 198 18.07 0.65 -11.72
N THR A 199 18.00 -0.58 -11.19
CA THR A 199 17.81 -1.76 -12.03
C THR A 199 16.47 -1.71 -12.77
N LEU A 200 15.37 -1.35 -12.10
CA LEU A 200 14.07 -1.17 -12.75
C LEU A 200 14.11 -0.12 -13.88
N ALA A 201 14.81 1.00 -13.67
CA ALA A 201 14.94 2.05 -14.68
C ALA A 201 15.59 1.57 -15.98
N SER A 202 16.45 0.55 -15.93
CA SER A 202 17.18 0.05 -17.10
C SER A 202 16.30 -0.71 -18.10
N TYR A 203 15.20 -1.34 -17.67
CA TYR A 203 14.37 -2.18 -18.54
C TYR A 203 12.85 -1.95 -18.40
N ARG A 204 12.41 -1.21 -17.37
CA ARG A 204 10.97 -0.94 -17.10
C ARG A 204 10.58 0.52 -17.28
N ARG A 205 11.43 1.31 -17.94
CA ARG A 205 11.15 2.73 -18.21
C ARG A 205 10.25 2.86 -19.44
N VAL A 206 9.02 3.31 -19.23
CA VAL A 206 8.03 3.57 -20.26
C VAL A 206 7.59 5.03 -20.17
N LYS A 207 7.76 5.81 -21.25
CA LYS A 207 7.39 7.24 -21.32
C LYS A 207 7.87 8.06 -20.11
N GLY A 208 9.11 7.82 -19.67
CA GLY A 208 9.73 8.51 -18.53
C GLY A 208 9.32 8.01 -17.14
N LYS A 209 8.36 7.08 -17.03
CA LYS A 209 7.95 6.44 -15.77
C LYS A 209 8.55 5.05 -15.64
N ILE A 210 8.88 4.64 -14.42
CA ILE A 210 9.37 3.29 -14.12
C ILE A 210 8.18 2.50 -13.57
N LEU A 211 7.79 1.41 -14.24
CA LEU A 211 6.58 0.65 -13.91
C LEU A 211 6.92 -0.69 -13.23
N PHE A 212 6.22 -0.99 -12.14
CA PHE A 212 6.31 -2.28 -11.47
C PHE A 212 5.01 -2.57 -10.71
N GLY A 213 4.36 -3.69 -11.03
CA GLY A 213 3.03 -4.04 -10.53
C GLY A 213 1.90 -3.28 -11.23
N ILE A 214 0.68 -3.72 -10.97
CA ILE A 214 -0.55 -3.12 -11.47
C ILE A 214 -1.40 -2.56 -10.35
N LEU A 215 -2.07 -1.44 -10.65
CA LEU A 215 -3.06 -0.84 -9.79
C LEU A 215 -4.41 -1.49 -10.08
N LEU A 216 -5.12 -1.90 -9.04
CA LEU A 216 -6.42 -2.56 -9.15
C LEU A 216 -7.50 -1.76 -8.42
N ARG A 217 -8.72 -1.84 -8.97
CA ARG A 217 -9.97 -1.35 -8.39
C ARG A 217 -10.94 -2.51 -8.22
N TYR A 218 -11.62 -2.56 -7.09
CA TYR A 218 -12.70 -3.52 -6.87
C TYR A 218 -13.98 -3.07 -7.56
N GLU A 219 -14.58 -3.96 -8.35
CA GLU A 219 -15.87 -3.73 -8.98
C GLU A 219 -16.99 -4.22 -8.06
N LEU A 220 -17.90 -3.32 -7.69
CA LEU A 220 -19.15 -3.67 -7.01
C LEU A 220 -20.09 -4.27 -8.07
N GLY A 221 -20.52 -5.51 -7.88
CA GLY A 221 -21.48 -6.14 -8.79
C GLY A 221 -22.83 -5.40 -8.78
N ASP A 222 -23.42 -5.21 -9.95
CA ASP A 222 -24.75 -4.58 -10.13
C ASP A 222 -25.90 -5.39 -9.47
N ASN A 223 -25.65 -6.66 -9.16
CA ASN A 223 -26.61 -7.51 -8.47
C ASN A 223 -26.34 -7.47 -6.96
N HIS A 224 -27.24 -6.80 -6.24
CA HIS A 224 -27.37 -6.82 -4.77
C HIS A 224 -27.63 -8.22 -4.17
N GLU A 225 -27.40 -9.31 -4.90
CA GLU A 225 -27.32 -10.63 -4.31
C GLU A 225 -26.02 -10.70 -3.52
N LEU A 226 -26.15 -10.37 -2.23
CA LEU A 226 -25.26 -10.68 -1.12
C LEU A 226 -24.00 -11.40 -1.58
N ASP A 227 -22.95 -10.62 -1.77
CA ASP A 227 -21.60 -11.10 -1.93
C ASP A 227 -21.25 -11.89 -0.65
N ALA A 228 -21.62 -13.18 -0.62
CA ALA A 228 -21.87 -13.93 0.61
C ALA A 228 -20.62 -14.13 1.47
N ASP A 229 -19.44 -13.95 0.85
CA ASP A 229 -18.15 -13.98 1.51
C ASP A 229 -17.35 -12.73 1.11
N PRO A 230 -17.22 -11.69 1.95
CA PRO A 230 -16.44 -10.49 1.63
C PRO A 230 -14.92 -10.75 1.64
N TRP A 231 -14.48 -11.97 1.96
CA TRP A 231 -13.08 -12.28 2.23
C TRP A 231 -12.33 -12.84 1.02
N ILE A 232 -11.13 -12.31 0.80
CA ILE A 232 -10.08 -12.97 0.01
C ILE A 232 -9.15 -13.68 1.00
N ARG A 233 -8.74 -14.92 0.67
CA ARG A 233 -7.88 -15.76 1.51
C ARG A 233 -6.61 -16.15 0.77
N LEU A 234 -5.53 -16.33 1.52
CA LEU A 234 -4.28 -16.87 0.98
C LEU A 234 -4.51 -18.27 0.41
N GLY A 235 -3.92 -18.54 -0.75
CA GLY A 235 -4.04 -19.82 -1.46
C GLY A 235 -5.27 -19.94 -2.38
N GLN A 236 -6.12 -18.92 -2.47
CA GLN A 236 -7.17 -18.90 -3.50
C GLN A 236 -6.57 -18.79 -4.90
N GLU A 237 -7.19 -19.49 -5.85
CA GLU A 237 -6.84 -19.38 -7.27
C GLU A 237 -7.17 -17.98 -7.79
N VAL A 238 -6.30 -17.50 -8.68
CA VAL A 238 -6.40 -16.19 -9.32
C VAL A 238 -6.63 -16.42 -10.80
N TYR A 239 -7.74 -15.92 -11.31
CA TYR A 239 -8.08 -15.97 -12.74
C TYR A 239 -7.88 -14.59 -13.37
N THR A 240 -7.38 -14.55 -14.61
CA THR A 240 -7.02 -13.31 -15.32
C THR A 240 -7.57 -13.33 -16.75
N ASN A 241 -7.82 -12.15 -17.33
CA ASN A 241 -8.36 -11.98 -18.69
C ASN A 241 -7.51 -11.08 -19.61
#